data_AF-A0A497F5J6-F1
#
_entry.id   AF-A0A497F5J6-F1
#
_cell.length_a   1.000
_cell.length_b   1.000
_cell.length_c   1.000
_cell.angle_alpha   90.00
_cell.angle_beta   90.00
_cell.angle_gamma   90.00
#
_symmetry.space_group_name_H-M   'P 1'
#
loop_
_entity.id
_entity.type
_entity.pdbx_description
1 polymer ?
#
loop_
_entity_poly.entity_id
_entity_poly.type
_entity_poly.pdbx_seq_one_letter_code
_entity_poly.pdbx_strand_id
1 'polypeptide(L)'
;MVSFIDILRKLMEGTYSTMTGSPDAPETFREFVEEIKVKVPELRDKDDWEVENTVLEAIDYARHKLCSQIKKAEVVPATPDYYGGITVYTCYHPDIGRFYLVIDEEEDASSGYAHYSFTITKNRRKALREYEERIKAWKEEEVEFEETI
;
A
#
# COMPACT_ATOMS: atom_id res chain seq x y z
N MET A 1 5.66 -5.65 22.37
CA MET A 1 4.83 -5.67 21.15
C MET A 1 4.80 -4.25 20.63
N VAL A 2 5.28 -4.03 19.41
CA VAL A 2 5.21 -2.70 18.77
C VAL A 2 3.74 -2.40 18.43
N SER A 3 3.28 -1.17 18.66
CA SER A 3 1.91 -0.80 18.33
C SER A 3 1.77 -0.49 16.84
N PHE A 4 0.57 -0.68 16.26
CA PHE A 4 0.32 -0.28 14.87
C PHE A 4 0.54 1.21 14.63
N ILE A 5 0.22 2.06 15.62
CA ILE A 5 0.49 3.49 15.56
C ILE A 5 2.00 3.77 15.47
N ASP A 6 2.82 3.03 16.22
CA ASP A 6 4.28 3.16 16.14
C ASP A 6 4.84 2.71 14.79
N ILE A 7 4.31 1.62 14.22
CA ILE A 7 4.67 1.16 12.87
C ILE A 7 4.37 2.27 11.86
N LEU A 8 3.12 2.77 11.81
CA LEU A 8 2.71 3.83 10.89
C LEU A 8 3.56 5.09 11.03
N ARG A 9 3.92 5.47 12.27
CA ARG A 9 4.78 6.62 12.54
C ARG A 9 6.20 6.42 12.01
N LYS A 10 6.76 5.21 12.13
CA LYS A 10 8.13 4.89 11.68
C LYS A 10 8.24 4.68 10.17
N LEU A 11 7.15 4.26 9.54
CA LEU A 11 7.03 4.13 8.08
C LEU A 11 6.62 5.44 7.38
N MET A 12 6.45 6.53 8.13
CA MET A 12 6.09 7.84 7.60
C MET A 12 7.11 8.33 6.56
N GLU A 13 6.61 9.01 5.52
CA GLU A 13 7.37 9.47 4.35
C GLU A 13 8.03 8.35 3.53
N GLY A 14 7.49 7.13 3.59
CA GLY A 14 7.94 5.98 2.81
C GLY A 14 6.90 5.48 1.81
N THR A 15 7.39 4.73 0.83
CA THR A 15 6.61 3.96 -0.14
C THR A 15 7.16 2.54 -0.09
N TYR A 16 6.27 1.56 0.04
CA TYR A 16 6.62 0.16 0.27
C TYR A 16 5.76 -0.72 -0.61
N SER A 17 6.33 -1.82 -1.09
CA SER A 17 5.59 -2.80 -1.90
C SER A 17 6.01 -4.22 -1.56
N THR A 18 5.08 -5.14 -1.71
CA THR A 18 5.32 -6.59 -1.67
C THR A 18 4.48 -7.26 -2.77
N MET A 19 4.89 -8.44 -3.21
CA MET A 19 4.18 -9.17 -4.26
C MET A 19 4.37 -10.68 -4.18
N THR A 20 3.50 -11.41 -4.87
CA THR A 20 3.54 -12.85 -5.08
C THR A 20 3.26 -13.19 -6.55
N GLY A 21 3.56 -14.41 -6.98
CA GLY A 21 3.26 -14.89 -8.34
C GLY A 21 4.13 -14.31 -9.47
N SER A 22 5.11 -13.45 -9.16
CA SER A 22 6.10 -12.91 -10.11
C SER A 22 7.48 -13.56 -9.92
N PRO A 23 8.31 -13.71 -10.97
CA PRO A 23 9.71 -14.12 -10.84
C PRO A 23 10.52 -13.25 -9.86
N ASP A 24 10.17 -11.96 -9.75
CA ASP A 24 10.86 -10.98 -8.91
C ASP A 24 10.34 -10.97 -7.45
N ALA A 25 9.24 -11.68 -7.17
CA ALA A 25 8.59 -11.68 -5.86
C ALA A 25 9.52 -12.02 -4.68
N PRO A 26 10.44 -13.00 -4.76
CA PRO A 26 11.36 -13.29 -3.65
C PRO A 26 12.30 -12.12 -3.33
N GLU A 27 12.75 -11.39 -4.35
CA GLU A 27 13.62 -10.24 -4.18
C GLU A 27 12.85 -9.05 -3.60
N THR A 28 11.68 -8.72 -4.17
CA THR A 28 10.81 -7.66 -3.64
C THR A 28 10.41 -7.90 -2.19
N PHE A 29 10.03 -9.13 -1.85
CA PHE A 29 9.69 -9.51 -0.47
C PHE A 29 10.87 -9.29 0.50
N ARG A 30 12.08 -9.71 0.10
CA ARG A 30 13.28 -9.52 0.91
C ARG A 30 13.61 -8.03 1.09
N GLU A 31 13.60 -7.24 0.01
CA GLU A 31 13.87 -5.80 0.07
C GLU A 31 12.87 -5.07 0.98
N PHE A 32 11.58 -5.41 0.85
CA PHE A 32 10.53 -4.92 1.72
C PHE A 32 10.85 -5.23 3.18
N VAL A 33 11.09 -6.49 3.52
CA VAL A 33 11.35 -6.91 4.92
C VAL A 33 12.61 -6.25 5.47
N GLU A 34 13.69 -6.17 4.69
CA GLU A 34 14.94 -5.51 5.09
C GLU A 34 14.70 -4.03 5.41
N GLU A 35 14.00 -3.29 4.55
CA GLU A 35 13.69 -1.89 4.78
C GLU A 35 12.81 -1.70 6.02
N ILE A 36 11.80 -2.55 6.21
CA ILE A 36 10.93 -2.52 7.39
C ILE A 36 11.75 -2.79 8.66
N LYS A 37 12.62 -3.81 8.69
CA LYS A 37 13.46 -4.14 9.87
C LYS A 37 14.46 -3.02 10.19
N VAL A 38 14.86 -2.23 9.21
CA VAL A 38 15.68 -1.02 9.43
C VAL A 38 14.85 0.08 10.11
N LYS A 39 13.65 0.37 9.60
CA LYS A 39 12.79 1.46 10.10
C LYS A 39 12.03 1.13 11.38
N VAL A 40 11.70 -0.13 11.58
CA VAL A 40 10.99 -0.67 12.76
C VAL A 40 11.87 -1.73 13.43
N PRO A 41 12.91 -1.32 14.19
CA PRO A 41 13.84 -2.23 14.84
C PRO A 41 13.19 -3.29 15.74
N GLU A 42 12.00 -3.01 16.27
CA GLU A 42 11.21 -3.92 17.08
C GLU A 42 10.73 -5.19 16.34
N LEU A 43 10.84 -5.21 15.00
CA LEU A 43 10.51 -6.35 14.15
C LEU A 43 11.74 -7.13 13.67
N ARG A 44 12.96 -6.75 14.07
CA ARG A 44 14.20 -7.37 13.56
C ARG A 44 14.33 -8.85 13.85
N ASP A 45 13.93 -9.26 15.05
CA ASP A 45 14.07 -10.65 15.52
C ASP A 45 12.87 -11.53 15.11
N LYS A 46 11.90 -10.97 14.37
CA LYS A 46 10.77 -11.72 13.83
C LYS A 46 11.13 -12.40 12.50
N ASP A 47 10.40 -13.47 12.21
CA ASP A 47 10.45 -14.09 10.89
C ASP A 47 9.94 -13.11 9.81
N ASP A 48 10.48 -13.22 8.60
CA ASP A 48 10.21 -12.27 7.52
C ASP A 48 8.71 -12.20 7.16
N TRP A 49 8.02 -13.35 7.15
CA TRP A 49 6.58 -13.43 6.91
C TRP A 49 5.76 -12.77 8.04
N GLU A 50 6.24 -12.84 9.29
CA GLU A 50 5.60 -12.15 10.41
C GLU A 50 5.79 -10.63 10.30
N VAL A 51 6.93 -10.18 9.78
CA VAL A 51 7.19 -8.75 9.54
C VAL A 51 6.22 -8.20 8.51
N GLU A 52 6.08 -8.87 7.37
CA GLU A 52 5.11 -8.51 6.34
C GLU A 52 3.69 -8.46 6.90
N ASN A 53 3.21 -9.55 7.49
CA ASN A 53 1.86 -9.60 8.05
C ASN A 53 1.63 -8.50 9.10
N THR A 54 2.58 -8.26 10.00
CA THR A 54 2.44 -7.22 11.03
C THR A 54 2.31 -5.83 10.40
N VAL A 55 3.04 -5.54 9.32
CA VAL A 55 2.95 -4.25 8.62
C VAL A 55 1.64 -4.14 7.86
N LEU A 56 1.25 -5.17 7.10
CA LEU A 56 -0.01 -5.15 6.34
C LEU A 56 -1.22 -4.99 7.26
N GLU A 57 -1.23 -5.67 8.42
CA GLU A 57 -2.26 -5.46 9.46
C GLU A 57 -2.29 -4.03 10.01
N ALA A 58 -1.13 -3.38 10.15
CA ALA A 58 -1.05 -1.99 10.60
C ALA A 58 -1.61 -1.02 9.54
N ILE A 59 -1.37 -1.28 8.25
CA ILE A 59 -1.95 -0.51 7.14
C ILE A 59 -3.46 -0.74 7.07
N ASP A 60 -3.93 -1.97 7.18
CA ASP A 60 -5.35 -2.31 7.19
C ASP A 60 -6.07 -1.64 8.38
N TYR A 61 -5.45 -1.68 9.57
CA TYR A 61 -5.94 -0.95 10.73
C TYR A 61 -6.06 0.55 10.44
N ALA A 62 -5.04 1.17 9.83
CA ALA A 62 -5.08 2.59 9.49
C ALA A 62 -6.25 2.87 8.53
N ARG A 63 -6.35 2.10 7.45
CA ARG A 63 -7.42 2.19 6.44
C ARG A 63 -8.81 2.18 7.08
N HIS A 64 -9.05 1.26 8.01
CA HIS A 64 -10.37 1.06 8.59
C HIS A 64 -10.69 1.94 9.81
N LYS A 65 -9.68 2.41 10.56
CA LYS A 65 -9.89 3.09 11.84
C LYS A 65 -9.48 4.56 11.86
N LEU A 66 -8.50 4.94 11.06
CA LEU A 66 -7.90 6.27 11.10
C LEU A 66 -8.22 7.11 9.86
N CYS A 67 -8.63 6.46 8.79
CA CYS A 67 -8.64 7.02 7.46
C CYS A 67 -10.07 7.26 6.93
N SER A 68 -10.18 8.22 6.03
CA SER A 68 -11.36 8.48 5.19
C SER A 68 -10.89 8.59 3.75
N GLN A 69 -11.60 7.94 2.84
CA GLN A 69 -11.30 7.96 1.41
C GLN A 69 -11.41 9.41 0.87
N ILE A 70 -10.48 9.78 -0.01
CA ILE A 70 -10.48 11.04 -0.78
C ILE A 70 -10.79 10.78 -2.24
N LYS A 71 -10.14 9.74 -2.81
CA LYS A 71 -10.25 9.33 -4.20
C LYS A 71 -9.99 7.83 -4.29
N LYS A 72 -10.67 7.19 -5.23
CA LYS A 72 -10.48 5.79 -5.58
C LYS A 72 -10.61 5.64 -7.07
N ALA A 73 -9.82 4.75 -7.66
CA ALA A 73 -10.09 4.23 -8.99
C ALA A 73 -9.87 2.73 -9.02
N GLU A 74 -10.70 2.05 -9.78
CA GLU A 74 -10.62 0.60 -9.99
C GLU A 74 -10.65 0.32 -11.47
N VAL A 75 -9.80 -0.60 -11.91
CA VAL A 75 -9.81 -1.13 -13.28
C VAL A 75 -11.14 -1.84 -13.50
N VAL A 76 -11.77 -1.58 -14.65
CA VAL A 76 -12.91 -2.38 -15.11
C VAL A 76 -12.35 -3.69 -15.63
N PRO A 77 -12.56 -4.81 -14.92
CA PRO A 77 -11.78 -6.00 -15.18
C PRO A 77 -12.30 -6.70 -16.45
N ALA A 78 -11.38 -7.04 -17.36
CA ALA A 78 -11.70 -7.80 -18.57
C ALA A 78 -12.06 -9.27 -18.26
N THR A 79 -11.61 -9.78 -17.11
CA THR A 79 -11.88 -11.12 -16.58
C THR A 79 -12.32 -11.03 -15.12
N PRO A 80 -13.15 -11.97 -14.61
CA PRO A 80 -13.58 -11.95 -13.20
C PRO A 80 -12.44 -12.11 -12.18
N ASP A 81 -11.29 -12.59 -12.63
CA ASP A 81 -10.15 -12.96 -11.78
C ASP A 81 -9.13 -11.82 -11.62
N TYR A 82 -9.30 -10.72 -12.36
CA TYR A 82 -8.42 -9.56 -12.29
C TYR A 82 -9.02 -8.46 -11.41
N TYR A 83 -8.18 -7.90 -10.54
CA TYR A 83 -8.46 -6.69 -9.79
C TYR A 83 -7.27 -5.74 -9.92
N GLY A 84 -7.54 -4.46 -10.16
CA GLY A 84 -6.55 -3.39 -10.09
C GLY A 84 -7.20 -2.17 -9.46
N GLY A 85 -6.57 -1.57 -8.46
CA GLY A 85 -7.18 -0.50 -7.71
C GLY A 85 -6.16 0.42 -7.05
N ILE A 86 -6.43 1.72 -7.09
CA ILE A 86 -5.65 2.72 -6.37
C ILE A 86 -6.56 3.64 -5.55
N THR A 87 -6.24 3.82 -4.27
CA THR A 87 -7.05 4.62 -3.35
C THR A 87 -6.19 5.57 -2.54
N VAL A 88 -6.61 6.83 -2.44
CA VAL A 88 -6.02 7.86 -1.59
C VAL A 88 -6.93 8.11 -0.41
N TYR A 89 -6.34 8.09 0.79
CA TYR A 89 -7.00 8.37 2.05
C TYR A 89 -6.41 9.59 2.75
N THR A 90 -7.24 10.32 3.49
CA THR A 90 -6.80 11.24 4.53
C THR A 90 -6.98 10.57 5.88
N CYS A 91 -5.95 10.61 6.71
CA CYS A 91 -5.95 9.91 7.98
C CYS A 91 -5.56 10.85 9.12
N TYR A 92 -6.01 10.52 10.33
CA TYR A 92 -5.67 11.28 11.54
C TYR A 92 -5.53 10.36 12.75
N HIS A 93 -4.48 10.58 13.53
CA HIS A 93 -4.31 10.02 14.87
C HIS A 93 -3.71 11.10 15.79
N PRO A 94 -4.08 11.19 17.08
CA PRO A 94 -3.54 12.20 17.98
C PRO A 94 -2.00 12.24 18.04
N ASP A 95 -1.35 11.07 18.07
CA ASP A 95 0.11 10.96 18.20
C ASP A 95 0.88 11.19 16.89
N ILE A 96 0.19 11.04 15.75
CA ILE A 96 0.81 11.21 14.43
C ILE A 96 0.47 12.59 13.88
N GLY A 97 -0.72 13.12 14.14
CA GLY A 97 -1.35 14.22 13.42
C GLY A 97 -1.99 13.76 12.11
N ARG A 98 -2.35 14.70 11.23
CA ARG A 98 -2.90 14.38 9.90
C ARG A 98 -1.82 13.77 9.00
N PHE A 99 -2.16 12.74 8.24
CA PHE A 99 -1.32 12.14 7.21
C PHE A 99 -2.20 11.63 6.05
N TYR A 100 -1.56 11.11 5.02
CA TYR A 100 -2.19 10.57 3.82
C TYR A 100 -1.63 9.18 3.58
N LEU A 101 -2.52 8.28 3.19
CA LEU A 101 -2.21 6.90 2.83
C LEU A 101 -2.65 6.69 1.38
N VAL A 102 -1.75 6.18 0.55
CA VAL A 102 -2.08 5.70 -0.80
C VAL A 102 -1.92 4.19 -0.75
N ILE A 103 -2.88 3.45 -1.29
CA ILE A 103 -2.81 2.01 -1.49
C ILE A 103 -3.02 1.75 -2.97
N ASP A 104 -2.12 0.99 -3.60
CA ASP A 104 -2.21 0.53 -4.99
C ASP A 104 -2.04 -1.00 -4.99
N GLU A 105 -3.07 -1.67 -5.48
CA GLU A 105 -3.30 -3.10 -5.42
C GLU A 105 -3.54 -3.64 -6.82
N GLU A 106 -2.95 -4.80 -7.11
CA GLU A 106 -3.20 -5.53 -8.34
C GLU A 106 -3.21 -7.03 -8.04
N GLU A 107 -4.22 -7.75 -8.49
CA GLU A 107 -4.37 -9.18 -8.25
C GLU A 107 -4.87 -9.85 -9.54
N ASP A 108 -4.26 -10.99 -9.88
CA ASP A 108 -4.75 -11.90 -10.90
C ASP A 108 -4.78 -13.31 -10.31
N ALA A 109 -5.98 -13.73 -9.90
CA ALA A 109 -6.19 -15.01 -9.25
C ALA A 109 -5.90 -16.20 -10.19
N SER A 110 -6.01 -16.00 -11.51
CA SER A 110 -5.76 -17.05 -12.51
C SER A 110 -4.27 -17.41 -12.61
N SER A 111 -3.38 -16.44 -12.38
CA SER A 111 -1.92 -16.64 -12.37
C SER A 111 -1.35 -16.78 -10.94
N GLY A 112 -2.15 -16.52 -9.92
CA GLY A 112 -1.69 -16.46 -8.52
C GLY A 112 -0.79 -15.26 -8.25
N TYR A 113 -0.95 -14.18 -9.04
CA TYR A 113 -0.23 -12.94 -8.89
C TYR A 113 -0.97 -11.98 -7.96
N ALA A 114 -0.25 -11.36 -7.04
CA ALA A 114 -0.74 -10.25 -6.26
C ALA A 114 0.38 -9.25 -6.01
N HIS A 115 0.09 -7.97 -6.14
CA HIS A 115 0.95 -6.84 -5.81
C HIS A 115 0.21 -5.91 -4.86
N TYR A 116 0.87 -5.56 -3.76
CA TYR A 116 0.36 -4.63 -2.78
C TYR A 116 1.41 -3.57 -2.50
N SER A 117 1.06 -2.31 -2.74
CA SER A 117 1.93 -1.18 -2.41
C SER A 117 1.19 -0.11 -1.64
N PHE A 118 1.93 0.58 -0.77
CA PHE A 118 1.39 1.68 0.00
C PHE A 118 2.40 2.80 0.23
N THR A 119 1.90 4.02 0.26
CA THR A 119 2.66 5.22 0.63
C THR A 119 2.05 5.87 1.86
N ILE A 120 2.87 6.20 2.85
CA ILE A 120 2.46 7.01 4.01
C ILE A 120 3.19 8.35 3.94
N THR A 121 2.48 9.48 3.93
CA THR A 121 3.10 10.81 3.84
C THR A 121 2.29 11.89 4.54
N LYS A 122 2.96 12.95 5.02
CA LYS A 122 2.34 14.20 5.48
C LYS A 122 1.95 15.11 4.32
N ASN A 123 2.47 14.86 3.12
CA ASN A 123 2.28 15.74 1.99
C ASN A 123 1.09 15.31 1.11
N ARG A 124 -0.03 16.03 1.23
CA ARG A 124 -1.22 15.80 0.39
C ARG A 124 -0.92 15.79 -1.10
N ARG A 125 -0.04 16.70 -1.55
CA ARG A 125 0.31 16.83 -2.98
C ARG A 125 1.16 15.67 -3.46
N LYS A 126 1.93 15.02 -2.57
CA LYS A 126 2.63 13.79 -2.92
C LYS A 126 1.62 12.66 -3.11
N ALA A 127 0.74 12.43 -2.14
CA ALA A 127 -0.27 11.38 -2.20
C ALA A 127 -1.20 11.48 -3.43
N LEU A 128 -1.68 12.69 -3.75
CA LEU A 128 -2.53 12.89 -4.93
C LEU A 128 -1.76 12.70 -6.25
N ARG A 129 -0.47 13.02 -6.27
CA ARG A 129 0.35 12.84 -7.47
C ARG A 129 0.60 11.38 -7.78
N GLU A 130 0.85 10.55 -6.76
CA GLU A 130 0.99 9.10 -6.95
C GLU A 130 -0.28 8.48 -7.53
N TYR A 131 -1.45 8.92 -7.05
CA TYR A 131 -2.73 8.56 -7.67
C TYR A 131 -2.80 8.99 -9.14
N GLU A 132 -2.49 10.26 -9.43
CA GLU A 132 -2.53 10.79 -10.79
C GLU A 132 -1.53 10.08 -11.73
N GLU A 133 -0.36 9.69 -11.23
CA GLU A 133 0.65 8.93 -11.97
C GLU A 133 0.14 7.52 -12.33
N ARG A 134 -0.52 6.82 -11.41
CA ARG A 134 -1.14 5.51 -11.71
C ARG A 134 -2.29 5.63 -12.70
N ILE A 135 -3.18 6.62 -12.54
CA ILE A 135 -4.25 6.89 -13.51
C ILE A 135 -3.68 7.19 -14.89
N LYS A 136 -2.58 7.94 -14.95
CA LYS A 136 -1.90 8.23 -16.20
C LYS A 136 -1.33 6.96 -16.84
N ALA A 137 -0.71 6.07 -16.06
CA ALA A 137 -0.21 4.80 -16.55
C ALA A 137 -1.35 3.95 -17.16
N TRP A 138 -2.48 3.79 -16.48
CA TRP A 138 -3.64 3.07 -17.02
C TRP A 138 -4.17 3.67 -18.32
N LYS A 139 -4.19 5.00 -18.45
CA LYS A 139 -4.57 5.65 -19.72
C LYS A 139 -3.59 5.36 -20.85
N GLU A 140 -2.29 5.32 -20.56
CA GLU A 140 -1.24 4.99 -21.54
C GLU A 140 -1.29 3.50 -21.95
N GLU A 141 -1.71 2.63 -21.04
CA GLU A 141 -1.92 1.20 -21.25
C GLU A 141 -3.30 0.87 -21.88
N GLU A 142 -4.12 1.89 -22.17
CA GLU A 142 -5.49 1.74 -22.68
C GLU A 142 -6.41 0.89 -21.80
N VAL A 143 -6.16 0.89 -20.48
CA VAL A 143 -6.95 0.19 -19.47
C VAL A 143 -8.19 1.02 -19.12
N GLU A 144 -9.37 0.39 -19.16
CA GLU A 144 -10.61 1.01 -18.69
C GLU A 144 -10.67 0.99 -17.16
N PHE A 145 -11.09 2.11 -16.54
CA PHE A 145 -11.21 2.24 -15.09
C PHE A 145 -12.37 3.16 -14.70
N GLU A 146 -12.86 3.01 -13.48
CA GLU A 146 -13.89 3.87 -12.87
C GLU A 146 -13.31 4.67 -11.70
N GLU A 147 -13.52 5.99 -11.69
CA GLU A 147 -13.13 6.85 -10.57
C GLU A 147 -14.32 7.09 -9.62
N THR A 148 -14.08 6.97 -8.31
CA THR A 148 -15.03 7.31 -7.25
C THR A 148 -14.43 8.34 -6.30
N ILE A 149 -15.26 9.29 -5.85
CA ILE A 149 -14.91 10.32 -4.86
C ILE A 149 -15.48 9.90 -3.50
#